data_AF-A0AAW6NB53-F1
#
_entry.id   AF-A0AAW6NB53-F1
#
_cell.length_a   1.000
_cell.length_b   1.000
_cell.length_c   1.000
_cell.angle_alpha   90.00
_cell.angle_beta   90.00
_cell.angle_gamma   90.00
#
_symmetry.space_group_name_H-M   'P 1'
#
loop_
_entity.id
_entity.type
_entity.pdbx_description
1 polymer ?
#
loop_
_entity_poly.entity_id
_entity_poly.type
_entity_poly.pdbx_seq_one_letter_code
_entity_poly.pdbx_strand_id
1 'polypeptide(L)'
;MIPTNSPLLAGLSPYEQSDVFTTTNVTYSFLGAGVEIDPGNDSGALTTSLDWNAQQRALVQDHFAYISTLVDLTFQQVPAGGTVNIEFIHISQFEDPFVTGVSIPQAPGVSQIVIPTDFIGLDDVTVIHEIGHSIGLSHPFDGPAKLPGVDTDADLGTFSHNTELATRMSYNPGASNLHPGLDITGEPLAFGALDIAALQLLYGANTTTAAGNSVYGIDPALNTIWDTGGQDRIDFSSASDNAVIDLRAATLGLDEGGGGYLSFVGSNGGTVANGGYTIAFGVEIEEARGGSGADVITGNALANMLTGNGGDDVLKGGAGLDTAVYSGSQGFYTLTLGAGGTTIEDRRGNGDGTDTLEEIEALTFGDAAVAPFDLTKFAGTQGLSETQMESVIELYVAYFNRAPDAVGLNFWGTAFANGTTLEQMATLFIDQDETRATYGPDLSNADFVTAVYSNVLGRAGDQAGVDFWLGHLEAGTVGRDQFILGVLQGAKAPIDGGTSEQIAQQGADQQYLSTKTDIGAYYSVTKGMSDTDNASAAMALFDGTQGSVTETQTAIDGYFEAASEADSGMFLMPLVGVVDDPFAVMA
;
A
#
# COMPACT_ATOMS: atom_id res chain seq x y z
N MET A 1 14.44 2.66 19.34
CA MET A 1 15.23 3.65 20.11
C MET A 1 15.43 4.87 19.24
N ILE A 2 15.20 6.07 19.78
CA ILE A 2 15.33 7.34 19.06
C ILE A 2 16.82 7.58 18.73
N PRO A 3 17.16 7.97 17.49
CA PRO A 3 18.54 8.27 17.10
C PRO A 3 19.05 9.54 17.78
N THR A 4 20.04 9.41 18.66
CA THR A 4 20.64 10.56 19.38
C THR A 4 21.53 11.46 18.52
N ASN A 5 21.80 11.07 17.28
CA ASN A 5 22.63 11.80 16.32
C ASN A 5 21.82 12.42 15.18
N SER A 6 20.48 12.44 15.28
CA SER A 6 19.65 13.14 14.30
C SER A 6 19.94 14.65 14.36
N PRO A 7 20.33 15.28 13.24
CA PRO A 7 20.51 16.73 13.19
C PRO A 7 19.19 17.49 13.29
N LEU A 8 18.05 16.83 13.03
CA LEU A 8 16.73 17.42 13.24
C LEU A 8 16.46 17.60 14.74
N LEU A 9 16.73 16.58 15.55
CA LEU A 9 16.53 16.64 17.00
C LEU A 9 17.53 17.58 17.70
N ALA A 10 18.75 17.68 17.17
CA ALA A 10 19.71 18.67 17.64
C ALA A 10 19.19 20.11 17.47
N GLY A 11 18.43 20.37 16.40
CA GLY A 11 17.83 21.68 16.10
C GLY A 11 16.66 22.08 17.02
N LEU A 12 16.17 21.17 17.86
CA LEU A 12 15.11 21.42 18.85
C LEU A 12 15.63 21.26 20.29
N SER A 13 16.94 21.17 20.48
CA SER A 13 17.54 20.96 21.78
C SER A 13 17.31 22.17 22.71
N PRO A 14 17.25 21.96 24.04
CA PRO A 14 17.06 23.05 24.99
C PRO A 14 18.09 24.18 24.80
N TYR A 15 17.66 25.43 24.99
CA TYR A 15 18.57 26.59 24.99
C TYR A 15 19.71 26.39 25.98
N GLU A 16 19.37 25.96 27.20
CA GLU A 16 20.33 25.55 28.22
C GLU A 16 19.93 24.19 28.81
N GLN A 17 20.89 23.28 28.96
CA GLN A 17 20.61 21.94 29.51
C GLN A 17 20.06 21.98 30.93
N SER A 18 20.31 23.07 31.67
CA SER A 18 19.76 23.30 33.01
C SER A 18 18.26 23.54 33.02
N ASP A 19 17.65 23.90 31.89
CA ASP A 19 16.22 24.22 31.82
C ASP A 19 15.35 22.97 31.81
N VAL A 20 15.95 21.81 31.54
CA VAL A 20 15.31 20.49 31.57
C VAL A 20 14.97 20.08 33.00
N PHE A 21 13.76 19.54 33.22
CA PHE A 21 13.37 19.05 34.53
C PHE A 21 14.20 17.87 35.00
N THR A 22 14.58 17.89 36.28
CA THR A 22 15.29 16.77 36.94
C THR A 22 14.33 15.85 37.71
N THR A 23 13.03 16.12 37.66
CA THR A 23 11.96 15.39 38.34
C THR A 23 10.89 15.00 37.33
N THR A 24 10.29 13.83 37.50
CA THR A 24 9.16 13.38 36.67
C THR A 24 7.82 13.97 37.13
N ASN A 25 7.71 14.37 38.41
CA ASN A 25 6.55 15.12 38.88
C ASN A 25 6.81 16.63 38.77
N VAL A 26 6.17 17.25 37.77
CA VAL A 26 6.25 18.68 37.47
C VAL A 26 5.09 19.40 38.16
N THR A 27 5.42 20.37 39.00
CA THR A 27 4.41 21.17 39.70
C THR A 27 4.13 22.47 38.96
N TYR A 28 2.86 22.86 38.88
CA TYR A 28 2.47 24.12 38.23
C TYR A 28 1.43 24.90 39.04
N SER A 29 1.37 26.21 38.82
CA SER A 29 0.32 27.06 39.39
C SER A 29 -0.10 28.16 38.43
N PHE A 30 -1.18 28.86 38.78
CA PHE A 30 -1.68 30.01 38.04
C PHE A 30 -1.59 31.23 38.94
N LEU A 31 -0.82 32.24 38.54
CA LEU A 31 -0.69 33.49 39.26
C LEU A 31 -2.07 34.19 39.34
N GLY A 32 -2.39 34.73 40.52
CA GLY A 32 -3.63 35.49 40.72
C GLY A 32 -3.54 36.92 40.17
N ALA A 33 -4.67 37.61 40.06
CA ALA A 33 -4.72 38.99 39.60
C ALA A 33 -4.00 40.00 40.53
N GLY A 34 -3.55 41.12 39.95
CA GLY A 34 -3.06 42.28 40.69
C GLY A 34 -1.60 42.20 41.11
N VAL A 35 -0.82 41.28 40.53
CA VAL A 35 0.62 41.16 40.76
C VAL A 35 1.36 41.87 39.64
N GLU A 36 2.26 42.79 39.99
CA GLU A 36 3.17 43.41 39.03
C GLU A 36 4.26 42.41 38.66
N ILE A 37 4.38 42.11 37.37
CA ILE A 37 5.34 41.14 36.82
C ILE A 37 6.10 41.76 35.65
N ASP A 38 7.33 41.29 35.46
CA ASP A 38 8.07 41.50 34.22
C ASP A 38 7.55 40.47 33.20
N PRO A 39 6.91 40.91 32.09
CA PRO A 39 6.36 39.99 31.12
C PRO A 39 7.43 39.35 30.22
N GLY A 40 8.72 39.63 30.45
CA GLY A 40 9.83 39.02 29.71
C GLY A 40 9.99 39.58 28.29
N ASN A 41 9.36 40.71 27.99
CA ASN A 41 9.54 41.40 26.73
C ASN A 41 10.76 42.34 26.79
N ASP A 42 11.36 42.62 25.63
CA ASP A 42 12.58 43.47 25.53
C ASP A 42 12.39 44.92 26.03
N SER A 43 11.17 45.33 26.40
CA SER A 43 10.88 46.68 26.88
C SER A 43 11.16 46.88 28.37
N GLY A 44 11.18 45.80 29.17
CA GLY A 44 11.37 45.85 30.62
C GLY A 44 10.27 46.60 31.39
N ALA A 45 9.12 46.85 30.74
CA ALA A 45 7.97 47.49 31.36
C ALA A 45 7.14 46.45 32.13
N LEU A 46 6.89 46.73 33.41
CA LEU A 46 6.04 45.86 34.23
C LEU A 46 4.58 45.92 33.76
N THR A 47 3.89 44.79 33.90
CA THR A 47 2.46 44.67 33.65
C THR A 47 1.76 44.01 34.84
N THR A 48 0.45 44.19 34.94
CA THR A 48 -0.35 43.63 36.02
C THR A 48 -1.01 42.33 35.58
N SER A 49 -0.83 41.26 36.36
CA SER A 49 -1.50 39.98 36.13
C SER A 49 -3.02 40.07 36.28
N LEU A 50 -3.72 39.21 35.54
CA LEU A 50 -5.17 39.01 35.56
C LEU A 50 -5.51 37.63 36.15
N ASP A 51 -6.77 37.47 36.56
CA ASP A 51 -7.26 36.19 37.05
C ASP A 51 -7.47 35.20 35.89
N TRP A 52 -7.25 33.93 36.19
CA TRP A 52 -7.53 32.81 35.29
C TRP A 52 -8.94 32.27 35.51
N ASN A 53 -9.74 32.23 34.46
CA ASN A 53 -11.06 31.63 34.46
C ASN A 53 -10.98 30.08 34.36
N ALA A 54 -12.13 29.41 34.50
CA ALA A 54 -12.18 27.95 34.50
C ALA A 54 -11.80 27.32 33.15
N GLN A 55 -12.16 27.94 32.03
CA GLN A 55 -11.88 27.43 30.68
C GLN A 55 -10.38 27.50 30.37
N GLN A 56 -9.74 28.63 30.68
CA GLN A 56 -8.29 28.82 30.51
C GLN A 56 -7.48 27.80 31.33
N ARG A 57 -7.93 27.50 32.55
CA ARG A 57 -7.28 26.49 33.41
C ARG A 57 -7.46 25.07 32.87
N ALA A 58 -8.65 24.77 32.34
CA ALA A 58 -8.93 23.48 31.72
C ALA A 58 -8.06 23.25 30.48
N LEU A 59 -7.91 24.28 29.63
CA LEU A 59 -7.03 24.24 28.46
C LEU A 59 -5.60 23.80 28.82
N VAL A 60 -4.99 24.45 29.82
CA VAL A 60 -3.64 24.07 30.30
C VAL A 60 -3.61 22.65 30.89
N GLN A 61 -4.66 22.25 31.59
CA GLN A 61 -4.78 20.90 32.13
C GLN A 61 -4.87 19.84 31.03
N ASP A 62 -5.59 20.12 29.95
CA ASP A 62 -5.75 19.23 28.79
C ASP A 62 -4.42 19.06 28.06
N HIS A 63 -3.65 20.13 27.87
CA HIS A 63 -2.28 20.06 27.35
C HIS A 63 -1.38 19.17 28.21
N PHE A 64 -1.40 19.35 29.53
CA PHE A 64 -0.59 18.52 30.42
C PHE A 64 -1.04 17.06 30.42
N ALA A 65 -2.34 16.79 30.29
CA ALA A 65 -2.85 15.45 30.12
C ALA A 65 -2.34 14.83 28.81
N TYR A 66 -2.40 15.57 27.70
CA TYR A 66 -1.83 15.19 26.40
C TYR A 66 -0.33 14.92 26.49
N ILE A 67 0.47 15.83 27.05
CA ILE A 67 1.92 15.66 27.16
C ILE A 67 2.27 14.42 27.98
N SER A 68 1.50 14.14 29.04
CA SER A 68 1.69 12.93 29.85
C SER A 68 1.41 11.64 29.08
N THR A 69 0.72 11.69 27.93
CA THR A 69 0.57 10.52 27.05
C THR A 69 1.83 10.28 26.21
N LEU A 70 2.66 11.29 25.98
CA LEU A 70 3.84 11.19 25.12
C LEU A 70 5.11 10.81 25.90
N VAL A 71 5.24 11.35 27.11
CA VAL A 71 6.47 11.26 27.92
C VAL A 71 6.21 10.87 29.38
N ASP A 72 7.24 10.40 30.07
CA ASP A 72 7.21 10.01 31.50
C ASP A 72 7.21 11.21 32.46
N LEU A 73 6.38 12.22 32.19
CA LEU A 73 6.11 13.34 33.08
C LEU A 73 4.69 13.27 33.62
N THR A 74 4.51 13.71 34.87
CA THR A 74 3.19 13.95 35.47
C THR A 74 3.10 15.38 35.94
N PHE A 75 1.94 16.00 35.76
CA PHE A 75 1.73 17.40 36.12
C PHE A 75 0.77 17.55 37.29
N GLN A 76 1.19 18.32 38.30
CA GLN A 76 0.43 18.53 39.52
C GLN A 76 0.20 20.02 39.77
N GLN A 77 -1.06 20.44 39.78
CA GLN A 77 -1.41 21.79 40.17
C GLN A 77 -1.20 22.00 41.68
N VAL A 78 -0.57 23.12 42.05
CA VAL A 78 -0.43 23.59 43.44
C VAL A 78 -1.04 24.99 43.61
N PRO A 79 -1.33 25.44 44.85
CA PRO A 79 -1.83 26.79 45.10
C PRO A 79 -0.84 27.88 44.64
N ALA A 80 -1.37 29.02 44.20
CA ALA A 80 -0.57 30.19 43.83
C ALA A 80 0.37 30.63 44.98
N GLY A 81 1.60 31.02 44.64
CA GLY A 81 2.64 31.38 45.62
C GLY A 81 3.37 30.20 46.27
N GLY A 82 3.09 28.96 45.84
CA GLY A 82 3.88 27.78 46.16
C GLY A 82 5.18 27.70 45.35
N THR A 83 6.08 26.79 45.74
CA THR A 83 7.22 26.42 44.88
C THR A 83 6.72 25.59 43.70
N VAL A 84 7.00 26.04 42.49
CA VAL A 84 6.55 25.42 41.24
C VAL A 84 7.69 25.23 40.25
N ASN A 85 7.50 24.32 39.30
CA ASN A 85 8.31 24.23 38.09
C ASN A 85 7.79 25.19 37.01
N ILE A 86 6.46 25.34 36.89
CA ILE A 86 5.85 26.23 35.89
C ILE A 86 4.83 27.15 36.57
N GLU A 87 5.00 28.46 36.45
CA GLU A 87 3.99 29.44 36.86
C GLU A 87 3.35 30.09 35.64
N PHE A 88 2.04 29.89 35.48
CA PHE A 88 1.26 30.50 34.41
C PHE A 88 0.76 31.89 34.82
N ILE A 89 1.02 32.87 33.96
CA ILE A 89 0.70 34.28 34.17
C ILE A 89 -0.21 34.73 33.03
N HIS A 90 -1.39 35.23 33.38
CA HIS A 90 -2.34 35.81 32.44
C HIS A 90 -2.22 37.33 32.49
N ILE A 91 -2.08 37.98 31.35
CA ILE A 91 -2.04 39.45 31.22
C ILE A 91 -3.08 39.91 30.21
N SER A 92 -3.36 41.21 30.13
CA SER A 92 -4.28 41.72 29.10
C SER A 92 -3.68 41.63 27.69
N GLN A 93 -2.46 42.13 27.52
CA GLN A 93 -1.73 42.20 26.26
C GLN A 93 -0.25 42.51 26.57
N PHE A 94 0.65 42.14 25.65
CA PHE A 94 2.01 42.68 25.65
C PHE A 94 2.04 44.10 25.08
N GLU A 95 3.14 44.82 25.31
CA GLU A 95 3.37 46.10 24.64
C GLU A 95 3.60 45.95 23.14
N ASP A 96 4.29 44.88 22.75
CA ASP A 96 4.40 44.46 21.35
C ASP A 96 3.19 43.58 21.00
N PRO A 97 2.30 44.03 20.08
CA PRO A 97 1.11 43.28 19.71
C PRO A 97 1.39 42.01 18.89
N PHE A 98 2.63 41.78 18.45
CA PHE A 98 3.02 40.57 17.71
C PHE A 98 3.48 39.42 18.61
N VAL A 99 3.71 39.69 19.90
CA VAL A 99 4.06 38.65 20.88
C VAL A 99 2.77 37.98 21.34
N THR A 100 2.66 36.67 21.10
CA THR A 100 1.46 35.88 21.43
C THR A 100 1.62 35.14 22.76
N GLY A 101 2.85 34.83 23.16
CA GLY A 101 3.23 34.20 24.41
C GLY A 101 4.74 34.36 24.67
N VAL A 102 5.16 34.13 25.92
CA VAL A 102 6.58 34.05 26.29
C VAL A 102 6.78 33.05 27.42
N SER A 103 7.69 32.09 27.23
CA SER A 103 8.27 31.27 28.29
C SER A 103 9.60 31.86 28.76
N ILE A 104 9.70 32.10 30.07
CA ILE A 104 10.83 32.79 30.70
C ILE A 104 11.50 31.83 31.70
N PRO A 105 12.73 31.35 31.42
CA PRO A 105 13.52 30.60 32.39
C PRO A 105 13.87 31.46 33.61
N GLN A 106 13.50 30.99 34.81
CA GLN A 106 13.78 31.68 36.08
C GLN A 106 14.97 31.05 36.82
N ALA A 107 15.06 29.73 36.74
CA ALA A 107 16.11 28.91 37.34
C ALA A 107 16.12 27.53 36.66
N PRO A 108 17.13 26.68 36.90
CA PRO A 108 17.14 25.33 36.35
C PRO A 108 15.84 24.55 36.65
N GLY A 109 15.11 24.14 35.60
CA GLY A 109 13.82 23.46 35.70
C GLY A 109 12.67 24.29 36.28
N VAL A 110 12.77 25.62 36.22
CA VAL A 110 11.74 26.56 36.68
C VAL A 110 11.51 27.64 35.62
N SER A 111 10.28 27.77 35.12
CA SER A 111 9.87 28.78 34.15
C SER A 111 8.59 29.52 34.55
N GLN A 112 8.42 30.70 33.98
CA GLN A 112 7.15 31.42 33.94
C GLN A 112 6.63 31.42 32.51
N ILE A 113 5.34 31.18 32.31
CA ILE A 113 4.67 31.28 31.01
C ILE A 113 3.71 32.44 31.07
N VAL A 114 3.95 33.47 30.26
CA VAL A 114 3.13 34.69 30.19
C VAL A 114 2.29 34.64 28.91
N ILE A 115 0.96 34.69 29.06
CA ILE A 115 0.01 34.62 27.94
C ILE A 115 -1.02 35.76 28.05
N PRO A 116 -1.30 36.50 26.96
CA PRO A 116 -2.29 37.56 26.96
C PRO A 116 -3.71 37.04 26.72
N THR A 117 -4.71 37.88 27.02
CA THR A 117 -6.14 37.50 27.01
C THR A 117 -6.61 36.96 25.66
N ASP A 118 -6.07 37.46 24.55
CA ASP A 118 -6.51 37.10 23.20
C ASP A 118 -6.15 35.66 22.80
N PHE A 119 -5.12 35.07 23.41
CA PHE A 119 -4.57 33.75 23.00
C PHE A 119 -4.87 32.65 24.00
N ILE A 120 -5.08 32.98 25.27
CA ILE A 120 -5.34 32.02 26.35
C ILE A 120 -6.73 31.35 26.30
N GLY A 121 -7.60 31.73 25.37
CA GLY A 121 -8.96 31.20 25.24
C GLY A 121 -9.49 31.02 23.81
N LEU A 122 -8.67 31.34 22.80
CA LEU A 122 -9.01 31.19 21.38
C LEU A 122 -7.96 30.41 20.59
N ASP A 123 -6.74 30.26 21.13
CA ASP A 123 -5.60 29.71 20.40
C ASP A 123 -4.83 28.68 21.26
N ASP A 124 -5.23 27.41 21.12
CA ASP A 124 -4.57 26.25 21.75
C ASP A 124 -3.06 26.20 21.40
N VAL A 125 -2.74 26.66 20.19
CA VAL A 125 -1.45 26.52 19.52
C VAL A 125 -0.36 27.32 20.24
N THR A 126 -0.67 28.54 20.69
CA THR A 126 0.27 29.36 21.46
C THR A 126 0.58 28.73 22.82
N VAL A 127 -0.43 28.19 23.51
CA VAL A 127 -0.24 27.64 24.87
C VAL A 127 0.65 26.40 24.86
N ILE A 128 0.42 25.46 23.94
CA ILE A 128 1.27 24.28 23.80
C ILE A 128 2.70 24.64 23.42
N HIS A 129 2.89 25.67 22.58
CA HIS A 129 4.20 26.15 22.16
C HIS A 129 5.02 26.68 23.35
N GLU A 130 4.43 27.54 24.19
CA GLU A 130 5.12 28.06 25.38
C GLU A 130 5.38 26.99 26.45
N ILE A 131 4.50 25.98 26.53
CA ILE A 131 4.76 24.79 27.33
C ILE A 131 5.97 24.05 26.75
N GLY A 132 6.06 23.89 25.42
CA GLY A 132 7.20 23.31 24.70
C GLY A 132 8.53 23.93 25.12
N HIS A 133 8.63 25.25 25.12
CA HIS A 133 9.80 25.95 25.67
C HIS A 133 10.08 25.63 27.14
N SER A 134 9.05 25.67 27.97
CA SER A 134 9.17 25.38 29.41
C SER A 134 9.63 23.96 29.73
N ILE A 135 9.42 23.04 28.81
CA ILE A 135 9.84 21.64 28.92
C ILE A 135 11.07 21.34 28.06
N GLY A 136 11.73 22.36 27.50
CA GLY A 136 13.07 22.26 26.93
C GLY A 136 13.17 22.20 25.41
N LEU A 137 12.14 22.58 24.66
CA LEU A 137 12.24 22.71 23.20
C LEU A 137 12.67 24.13 22.80
N SER A 138 13.59 24.25 21.85
CA SER A 138 13.92 25.52 21.19
C SER A 138 13.12 25.69 19.89
N HIS A 139 13.16 26.88 19.31
CA HIS A 139 12.72 27.02 17.93
C HIS A 139 13.69 26.33 16.97
N PRO A 140 13.19 25.93 15.77
CA PRO A 140 14.00 25.43 14.66
C PRO A 140 15.11 26.34 14.15
N PHE A 141 14.97 27.65 14.35
CA PHE A 141 15.78 28.70 13.73
C PHE A 141 16.69 29.43 14.73
N ASP A 142 16.64 29.06 16.01
CA ASP A 142 17.47 29.60 17.07
C ASP A 142 18.01 28.47 17.98
N GLY A 143 18.34 28.78 19.24
CA GLY A 143 18.92 27.80 20.15
C GLY A 143 20.40 27.51 19.91
N PRO A 144 20.96 26.45 20.55
CA PRO A 144 22.37 26.09 20.41
C PRO A 144 22.71 25.47 19.04
N ALA A 145 21.70 24.96 18.34
CA ALA A 145 21.79 24.44 16.98
C ALA A 145 20.46 24.68 16.25
N LYS A 146 20.53 24.87 14.93
CA LYS A 146 19.36 25.08 14.07
C LYS A 146 19.06 23.84 13.25
N LEU A 147 17.81 23.70 12.81
CA LEU A 147 17.41 22.72 11.80
C LEU A 147 18.22 22.94 10.49
N PRO A 148 18.69 21.87 9.81
CA PRO A 148 19.50 22.02 8.61
C PRO A 148 18.82 22.81 7.49
N GLY A 149 19.50 23.84 6.98
CA GLY A 149 18.97 24.73 5.93
C GLY A 149 18.08 25.87 6.46
N VAL A 150 18.06 26.09 7.78
CA VAL A 150 17.30 27.17 8.43
C VAL A 150 18.29 28.23 8.95
N ASP A 151 18.23 29.43 8.38
CA ASP A 151 19.02 30.58 8.85
C ASP A 151 18.14 31.60 9.60
N THR A 152 16.89 31.73 9.18
CA THR A 152 15.84 32.61 9.70
C THR A 152 14.57 31.83 10.00
N ASP A 153 13.64 32.45 10.72
CA ASP A 153 12.32 31.88 11.04
C ASP A 153 11.51 31.52 9.78
N ALA A 154 11.64 32.31 8.71
CA ALA A 154 10.93 32.11 7.45
C ALA A 154 11.48 30.97 6.55
N ASP A 155 12.64 30.40 6.87
CA ASP A 155 13.23 29.33 6.06
C ASP A 155 12.56 27.99 6.38
N LEU A 156 11.96 27.34 5.39
CA LEU A 156 11.33 26.02 5.57
C LEU A 156 12.34 24.90 5.92
N GLY A 157 13.63 25.14 5.67
CA GLY A 157 14.69 24.19 5.91
C GLY A 157 14.75 23.04 4.89
N THR A 158 15.73 22.16 5.07
CA THR A 158 15.92 20.98 4.22
C THR A 158 14.72 20.05 4.41
N PHE A 159 14.10 19.63 3.30
CA PHE A 159 12.86 18.84 3.27
C PHE A 159 11.60 19.53 3.86
N SER A 160 11.62 20.85 4.07
CA SER A 160 10.49 21.59 4.68
C SER A 160 10.18 21.20 6.13
N HIS A 161 11.21 20.81 6.90
CA HIS A 161 11.08 20.39 8.30
C HIS A 161 10.90 21.51 9.33
N ASN A 162 11.10 22.78 8.96
CA ASN A 162 10.74 23.92 9.80
C ASN A 162 9.31 24.38 9.44
N THR A 163 8.32 23.53 9.76
CA THR A 163 6.88 23.78 9.53
C THR A 163 6.06 23.19 10.68
N GLU A 164 4.85 23.68 10.86
CA GLU A 164 3.89 23.16 11.86
C GLU A 164 3.53 21.68 11.67
N LEU A 165 3.80 21.10 10.49
CA LEU A 165 3.67 19.66 10.25
C LEU A 165 4.71 18.84 11.02
N ALA A 166 5.93 19.35 11.11
CA ALA A 166 7.05 18.61 11.70
C ALA A 166 7.28 18.94 13.18
N THR A 167 7.02 20.20 13.57
CA THR A 167 7.22 20.69 14.94
C THR A 167 6.32 21.89 15.24
N ARG A 168 5.70 21.87 16.43
CA ARG A 168 4.93 22.95 17.02
C ARG A 168 5.79 24.17 17.37
N MET A 169 7.11 24.00 17.39
CA MET A 169 8.04 25.11 17.62
C MET A 169 8.33 25.92 16.36
N SER A 170 7.80 25.52 15.20
CA SER A 170 7.91 26.30 13.96
C SER A 170 6.94 27.49 13.93
N TYR A 171 7.34 28.55 13.23
CA TYR A 171 6.47 29.68 12.86
C TYR A 171 5.91 29.57 11.43
N ASN A 172 6.44 28.67 10.61
CA ASN A 172 5.95 28.47 9.26
C ASN A 172 4.74 27.54 9.26
N PRO A 173 3.68 27.87 8.49
CA PRO A 173 2.50 27.03 8.37
C PRO A 173 2.84 25.63 7.86
N GLY A 174 1.92 24.69 8.03
CA GLY A 174 2.06 23.33 7.52
C GLY A 174 2.39 23.31 6.04
N ALA A 175 3.49 22.65 5.67
CA ALA A 175 3.84 22.36 4.28
C ALA A 175 4.48 20.96 4.18
N SER A 176 4.33 20.31 3.04
CA SER A 176 4.89 18.99 2.76
C SER A 176 5.62 18.98 1.43
N ASN A 177 6.83 18.41 1.42
CA ASN A 177 7.57 18.17 0.17
C ASN A 177 7.01 17.01 -0.65
N LEU A 178 6.31 16.08 -0.01
CA LEU A 178 5.60 14.98 -0.69
C LEU A 178 4.32 15.46 -1.36
N HIS A 179 3.75 16.57 -0.86
CA HIS A 179 2.57 17.22 -1.44
C HIS A 179 2.84 18.71 -1.74
N PRO A 180 3.70 19.03 -2.72
CA PRO A 180 4.03 20.42 -3.04
C PRO A 180 2.78 21.22 -3.43
N GLY A 181 2.57 22.35 -2.74
CA GLY A 181 1.44 23.24 -3.01
C GLY A 181 0.12 22.82 -2.36
N LEU A 182 0.11 21.77 -1.52
CA LEU A 182 -1.01 21.47 -0.64
C LEU A 182 -1.09 22.53 0.46
N ASP A 183 -2.26 23.14 0.61
CA ASP A 183 -2.57 24.07 1.70
C ASP A 183 -3.07 23.27 2.91
N ILE A 184 -2.27 23.20 3.96
CA ILE A 184 -2.61 22.48 5.19
C ILE A 184 -3.26 23.49 6.14
N THR A 185 -4.58 23.43 6.25
CA THR A 185 -5.39 24.41 6.99
C THR A 185 -5.89 23.91 8.34
N GLY A 186 -5.67 22.63 8.65
CA GLY A 186 -6.04 22.06 9.93
C GLY A 186 -5.19 22.65 11.06
N GLU A 187 -5.85 22.99 12.17
CA GLU A 187 -5.17 23.61 13.31
C GLU A 187 -4.15 22.63 13.92
N PRO A 188 -2.88 23.01 14.10
CA PRO A 188 -1.82 22.17 14.65
C PRO A 188 -1.86 22.15 16.19
N LEU A 189 -2.90 21.50 16.74
CA LEU A 189 -3.19 21.45 18.18
C LEU A 189 -2.29 20.49 18.98
N ALA A 190 -1.37 19.80 18.31
CA ALA A 190 -0.53 18.77 18.89
C ALA A 190 0.96 19.00 18.64
N PHE A 191 1.80 18.30 19.40
CA PHE A 191 3.22 18.22 19.11
C PHE A 191 3.46 17.41 17.82
N GLY A 192 4.36 17.91 16.98
CA GLY A 192 4.85 17.23 15.79
C GLY A 192 5.75 16.05 16.13
N ALA A 193 6.06 15.20 15.15
CA ALA A 193 6.91 14.03 15.38
C ALA A 193 8.31 14.38 15.91
N LEU A 194 8.86 15.53 15.52
CA LEU A 194 10.17 15.99 16.02
C LEU A 194 10.09 16.42 17.49
N ASP A 195 9.00 17.09 17.90
CA ASP A 195 8.78 17.50 19.28
C ASP A 195 8.66 16.27 20.18
N ILE A 196 7.80 15.31 19.78
CA ILE A 196 7.59 14.06 20.53
C ILE A 196 8.93 13.36 20.73
N ALA A 197 9.72 13.19 19.67
CA ALA A 197 11.02 12.53 19.75
C ALA A 197 12.03 13.30 20.62
N ALA A 198 12.09 14.62 20.52
CA ALA A 198 12.97 15.45 21.33
C ALA A 198 12.60 15.37 22.83
N LEU A 199 11.31 15.45 23.16
CA LEU A 199 10.81 15.33 24.53
C LEU A 199 11.05 13.93 25.10
N GLN A 200 10.85 12.88 24.31
CA GLN A 200 11.12 11.50 24.72
C GLN A 200 12.60 11.23 24.96
N LEU A 201 13.52 11.93 24.29
CA LEU A 201 14.96 11.89 24.62
C LEU A 201 15.27 12.55 25.96
N LEU A 202 14.55 13.62 26.32
CA LEU A 202 14.75 14.33 27.59
C LEU A 202 14.14 13.58 28.78
N TYR A 203 12.93 13.06 28.61
CA TYR A 203 12.10 12.60 29.73
C TYR A 203 11.76 11.12 29.70
N GLY A 204 12.05 10.41 28.61
CA GLY A 204 11.58 9.04 28.39
C GLY A 204 10.18 9.01 27.78
N ALA A 205 9.92 7.98 26.97
CA ALA A 205 8.62 7.78 26.32
C ALA A 205 7.63 7.09 27.27
N ASN A 206 6.39 7.58 27.31
CA ASN A 206 5.33 6.85 27.97
C ASN A 206 4.93 5.65 27.12
N THR A 207 5.26 4.44 27.59
CA THR A 207 5.06 3.18 26.87
C THR A 207 3.70 2.52 27.12
N THR A 208 2.71 3.26 27.62
CA THR A 208 1.39 2.72 27.98
C THR A 208 0.23 3.37 27.25
N THR A 209 0.50 4.47 26.52
CA THR A 209 -0.52 5.20 25.76
C THR A 209 -1.03 4.35 24.62
N ALA A 210 -2.35 4.18 24.57
CA ALA A 210 -3.04 3.46 23.50
C ALA A 210 -2.51 2.04 23.24
N ALA A 211 -1.97 1.34 24.25
CA ALA A 211 -1.32 0.03 24.10
C ALA A 211 -2.21 -1.17 23.67
N GLY A 212 -3.40 -0.92 23.12
CA GLY A 212 -4.20 -1.93 22.44
C GLY A 212 -4.93 -1.28 21.26
N ASN A 213 -5.63 -2.07 20.45
CA ASN A 213 -6.17 -1.65 19.16
C ASN A 213 -6.88 -0.28 19.16
N SER A 214 -6.37 0.62 18.33
CA SER A 214 -6.81 2.00 18.12
C SER A 214 -7.38 2.21 16.72
N VAL A 215 -8.31 3.16 16.60
CA VAL A 215 -8.84 3.61 15.30
C VAL A 215 -8.77 5.13 15.24
N TYR A 216 -8.05 5.64 14.24
CA TYR A 216 -7.84 7.06 13.98
C TYR A 216 -8.70 7.49 12.78
N GLY A 217 -9.84 8.11 13.08
CA GLY A 217 -10.78 8.61 12.07
C GLY A 217 -10.40 9.99 11.54
N ILE A 218 -11.17 10.55 10.61
CA ILE A 218 -10.93 11.91 10.08
C ILE A 218 -10.93 12.95 11.21
N ASP A 219 -9.89 13.80 11.24
CA ASP A 219 -9.74 14.88 12.23
C ASP A 219 -9.51 16.22 11.52
N PRO A 220 -10.24 17.30 11.90
CA PRO A 220 -10.02 18.65 11.36
C PRO A 220 -8.77 19.35 11.92
N ALA A 221 -8.12 18.78 12.93
CA ALA A 221 -6.84 19.25 13.42
C ALA A 221 -5.69 18.46 12.77
N LEU A 222 -4.51 19.07 12.76
CA LEU A 222 -3.27 18.39 12.39
C LEU A 222 -2.64 17.78 13.65
N ASN A 223 -2.60 16.44 13.69
CA ASN A 223 -2.14 15.68 14.84
C ASN A 223 -0.96 14.76 14.49
N THR A 224 -0.25 14.32 15.53
CA THR A 224 0.74 13.23 15.41
C THR A 224 0.31 12.05 16.27
N ILE A 225 0.21 10.87 15.66
CA ILE A 225 -0.16 9.63 16.36
C ILE A 225 1.01 9.16 17.23
N TRP A 226 0.75 9.00 18.52
CA TRP A 226 1.59 8.24 19.45
C TRP A 226 0.76 7.06 19.96
N ASP A 227 1.11 5.86 19.48
CA ASP A 227 0.55 4.58 19.90
C ASP A 227 1.70 3.65 20.31
N THR A 228 1.46 2.79 21.30
CA THR A 228 2.49 1.91 21.87
C THR A 228 2.22 0.42 21.63
N GLY A 229 1.15 0.09 20.90
CA GLY A 229 0.95 -1.22 20.31
C GLY A 229 -0.51 -1.60 20.20
N GLY A 230 -0.80 -2.54 19.33
CA GLY A 230 -2.17 -2.92 19.04
C GLY A 230 -2.24 -3.55 17.66
N GLN A 231 -3.44 -3.59 17.11
CA GLN A 231 -3.64 -3.59 15.66
C GLN A 231 -4.44 -2.33 15.38
N ASP A 232 -3.78 -1.38 14.75
CA ASP A 232 -4.22 0.00 14.70
C ASP A 232 -4.55 0.39 13.27
N ARG A 233 -5.58 1.23 13.12
CA ARG A 233 -6.10 1.62 11.81
C ARG A 233 -6.25 3.13 11.65
N ILE A 234 -5.79 3.67 10.53
CA ILE A 234 -6.28 4.95 10.03
C ILE A 234 -7.52 4.68 9.16
N ASP A 235 -8.66 5.27 9.54
CA ASP A 235 -9.98 4.95 9.00
C ASP A 235 -10.69 6.20 8.46
N PHE A 236 -10.54 6.43 7.16
CA PHE A 236 -11.20 7.51 6.44
C PHE A 236 -12.44 7.03 5.66
N SER A 237 -13.05 5.91 6.06
CA SER A 237 -14.18 5.30 5.33
C SER A 237 -15.43 6.16 5.22
N SER A 238 -15.53 7.25 5.97
CA SER A 238 -16.62 8.22 5.84
C SER A 238 -16.35 9.33 4.81
N ALA A 239 -15.15 9.40 4.24
CA ALA A 239 -14.78 10.39 3.25
C ALA A 239 -15.44 10.11 1.89
N SER A 240 -15.88 11.17 1.22
CA SER A 240 -16.34 11.11 -0.17
C SER A 240 -15.38 11.77 -1.16
N ASP A 241 -14.45 12.57 -0.64
CA ASP A 241 -13.34 13.14 -1.41
C ASP A 241 -12.13 12.21 -1.32
N ASN A 242 -11.20 12.37 -2.27
CA ASN A 242 -9.97 11.59 -2.32
C ASN A 242 -9.14 11.76 -1.04
N ALA A 243 -8.66 10.67 -0.49
CA ALA A 243 -7.76 10.61 0.65
C ALA A 243 -6.33 10.22 0.25
N VAL A 244 -5.38 10.68 1.05
CA VAL A 244 -4.02 10.14 1.09
C VAL A 244 -3.83 9.55 2.48
N ILE A 245 -3.45 8.28 2.55
CA ILE A 245 -3.12 7.59 3.81
C ILE A 245 -1.70 7.04 3.68
N ASP A 246 -0.84 7.37 4.63
CA ASP A 246 0.54 6.91 4.69
C ASP A 246 0.81 6.34 6.08
N LEU A 247 1.03 5.04 6.15
CA LEU A 247 1.23 4.30 7.40
C LEU A 247 2.68 4.35 7.91
N ARG A 248 3.58 5.06 7.23
CA ARG A 248 4.97 5.15 7.64
C ARG A 248 5.14 6.14 8.79
N ALA A 249 5.86 5.71 9.82
CA ALA A 249 6.30 6.58 10.89
C ALA A 249 7.34 7.60 10.42
N ALA A 250 7.43 8.72 11.12
CA ALA A 250 8.51 9.68 10.95
C ALA A 250 9.88 8.98 11.05
N THR A 251 10.80 9.34 10.16
CA THR A 251 12.15 8.73 10.11
C THR A 251 13.12 9.41 11.06
N LEU A 252 12.84 10.67 11.44
CA LEU A 252 13.74 11.60 12.13
C LEU A 252 15.07 11.83 11.37
N GLY A 253 15.15 11.43 10.10
CA GLY A 253 16.31 11.57 9.23
C GLY A 253 16.24 12.83 8.38
N LEU A 254 17.36 13.19 7.75
CA LEU A 254 17.37 14.23 6.71
C LEU A 254 16.88 13.64 5.38
N ASP A 255 15.59 13.36 5.35
CA ASP A 255 14.84 12.83 4.22
C ASP A 255 13.40 13.34 4.26
N GLU A 256 12.59 13.02 3.26
CA GLU A 256 11.20 13.51 3.13
C GLU A 256 10.28 13.09 4.29
N GLY A 257 10.62 12.01 5.00
CA GLY A 257 9.85 11.50 6.14
C GLY A 257 10.35 11.99 7.50
N GLY A 258 11.35 12.89 7.54
CA GLY A 258 11.98 13.31 8.80
C GLY A 258 11.01 13.86 9.83
N GLY A 259 10.06 14.69 9.37
CA GLY A 259 8.95 15.24 10.17
C GLY A 259 7.68 14.39 10.21
N GLY A 260 7.66 13.23 9.56
CA GLY A 260 6.47 12.39 9.39
C GLY A 260 5.83 12.50 8.00
N TYR A 261 5.03 11.49 7.67
CA TYR A 261 4.25 11.40 6.44
C TYR A 261 2.80 11.79 6.75
N LEU A 262 2.20 12.65 5.93
CA LEU A 262 0.86 13.20 6.20
C LEU A 262 -0.23 12.31 5.59
N SER A 263 -1.11 11.81 6.44
CA SER A 263 -2.40 11.22 6.07
C SER A 263 -3.51 12.26 6.18
N PHE A 264 -4.30 12.48 5.13
CA PHE A 264 -5.36 13.48 5.09
C PHE A 264 -6.47 13.14 4.10
N VAL A 265 -7.63 13.76 4.28
CA VAL A 265 -8.69 13.80 3.26
C VAL A 265 -8.57 15.11 2.50
N GLY A 266 -8.41 15.02 1.18
CA GLY A 266 -8.31 16.17 0.31
C GLY A 266 -9.64 16.92 0.21
N SER A 267 -9.55 18.23 0.00
CA SER A 267 -10.69 19.06 -0.35
C SER A 267 -10.28 20.04 -1.45
N ASN A 268 -11.26 20.72 -2.06
CA ASN A 268 -11.03 21.64 -3.19
C ASN A 268 -10.21 20.99 -4.32
N GLY A 269 -10.60 19.77 -4.72
CA GLY A 269 -9.90 19.00 -5.75
C GLY A 269 -8.51 18.53 -5.32
N GLY A 270 -8.29 18.25 -4.04
CA GLY A 270 -7.03 17.71 -3.51
C GLY A 270 -5.96 18.76 -3.24
N THR A 271 -6.31 20.05 -3.22
CA THR A 271 -5.36 21.16 -2.98
C THR A 271 -5.33 21.65 -1.54
N VAL A 272 -6.29 21.21 -0.71
CA VAL A 272 -6.41 21.60 0.69
C VAL A 272 -6.56 20.37 1.57
N ALA A 273 -5.77 20.30 2.64
CA ALA A 273 -5.90 19.33 3.72
C ALA A 273 -6.38 20.06 4.99
N ASN A 274 -7.63 19.83 5.39
CA ASN A 274 -8.23 20.52 6.53
C ASN A 274 -7.89 19.85 7.87
N GLY A 275 -6.71 19.25 8.01
CA GLY A 275 -6.32 18.40 9.13
C GLY A 275 -5.75 17.06 8.66
N GLY A 276 -5.45 16.18 9.60
CA GLY A 276 -4.88 14.87 9.32
C GLY A 276 -3.89 14.40 10.37
N TYR A 277 -3.13 13.37 10.01
CA TYR A 277 -2.19 12.73 10.92
C TYR A 277 -0.81 12.62 10.30
N THR A 278 0.21 12.88 11.10
CA THR A 278 1.50 12.20 10.95
C THR A 278 1.62 11.09 11.99
N ILE A 279 2.59 10.20 11.83
CA ILE A 279 2.85 9.10 12.77
C ILE A 279 4.22 9.34 13.43
N ALA A 280 4.28 9.33 14.77
CA ALA A 280 5.52 9.54 15.51
C ALA A 280 6.53 8.42 15.26
N PHE A 281 7.82 8.71 15.43
CA PHE A 281 8.89 7.72 15.21
C PHE A 281 8.71 6.48 16.09
N GLY A 282 8.79 5.31 15.45
CA GLY A 282 8.72 4.02 16.13
C GLY A 282 7.32 3.57 16.52
N VAL A 283 6.29 4.32 16.12
CA VAL A 283 4.89 3.86 16.14
C VAL A 283 4.64 2.96 14.94
N GLU A 284 3.88 1.90 15.15
CA GLU A 284 3.49 0.92 14.14
C GLU A 284 1.97 1.06 13.92
N ILE A 285 1.54 1.16 12.66
CA ILE A 285 0.13 1.16 12.26
C ILE A 285 -0.03 0.12 11.17
N GLU A 286 -0.93 -0.84 11.37
CA GLU A 286 -1.03 -2.03 10.53
C GLU A 286 -2.08 -1.89 9.41
N GLU A 287 -3.13 -1.10 9.64
CA GLU A 287 -4.29 -1.06 8.76
C GLU A 287 -4.59 0.35 8.22
N ALA A 288 -5.09 0.41 6.98
CA ALA A 288 -5.60 1.63 6.38
C ALA A 288 -6.93 1.38 5.68
N ARG A 289 -7.84 2.35 5.77
CA ARG A 289 -9.11 2.33 5.07
C ARG A 289 -9.44 3.68 4.42
N GLY A 290 -9.51 3.68 3.10
CA GLY A 290 -9.96 4.79 2.26
C GLY A 290 -11.46 5.03 2.35
N GLY A 291 -11.95 6.06 1.67
CA GLY A 291 -13.34 6.48 1.55
C GLY A 291 -14.02 5.97 0.28
N SER A 292 -14.86 6.81 -0.33
CA SER A 292 -15.47 6.54 -1.63
C SER A 292 -14.83 7.34 -2.79
N GLY A 293 -13.70 7.99 -2.52
CA GLY A 293 -12.94 8.80 -3.47
C GLY A 293 -11.86 7.96 -4.16
N ALA A 294 -11.10 8.56 -5.06
CA ALA A 294 -9.91 7.89 -5.63
C ALA A 294 -8.71 8.15 -4.72
N ASP A 295 -8.42 7.20 -3.85
CA ASP A 295 -7.52 7.32 -2.73
C ASP A 295 -6.12 6.79 -3.04
N VAL A 296 -5.12 7.29 -2.31
CA VAL A 296 -3.75 6.77 -2.34
C VAL A 296 -3.40 6.27 -0.96
N ILE A 297 -3.16 4.96 -0.84
CA ILE A 297 -2.85 4.30 0.42
C ILE A 297 -1.47 3.68 0.34
N THR A 298 -0.56 4.12 1.19
CA THR A 298 0.81 3.62 1.31
C THR A 298 1.00 2.92 2.65
N GLY A 299 1.33 1.63 2.61
CA GLY A 299 1.72 0.82 3.75
C GLY A 299 3.12 1.15 4.24
N ASN A 300 3.67 0.27 5.09
CA ASN A 300 4.96 0.44 5.72
C ASN A 300 5.81 -0.84 5.57
N ALA A 301 6.54 -1.23 6.62
CA ALA A 301 7.41 -2.41 6.59
C ALA A 301 6.77 -3.65 7.25
N LEU A 302 5.54 -3.50 7.74
CA LEU A 302 4.76 -4.54 8.41
C LEU A 302 3.94 -5.30 7.38
N ALA A 303 3.21 -6.33 7.84
CA ALA A 303 2.16 -6.93 7.01
C ALA A 303 0.91 -6.07 7.13
N ASN A 304 0.63 -5.23 6.13
CA ASN A 304 -0.48 -4.29 6.16
C ASN A 304 -1.77 -4.89 5.60
N MET A 305 -2.91 -4.43 6.14
CA MET A 305 -4.23 -4.65 5.54
C MET A 305 -4.76 -3.33 4.98
N LEU A 306 -4.86 -3.25 3.65
CA LEU A 306 -5.21 -2.02 2.94
C LEU A 306 -6.58 -2.18 2.28
N THR A 307 -7.51 -1.28 2.59
CA THR A 307 -8.86 -1.26 2.01
C THR A 307 -9.09 0.08 1.33
N GLY A 308 -9.21 0.10 0.00
CA GLY A 308 -9.63 1.29 -0.73
C GLY A 308 -11.08 1.69 -0.44
N ASN A 309 -11.96 0.68 -0.39
CA ASN A 309 -13.43 0.78 -0.51
C ASN A 309 -13.81 1.20 -1.92
N GLY A 310 -14.57 2.28 -2.14
CA GLY A 310 -15.04 2.61 -3.48
C GLY A 310 -14.20 3.71 -4.11
N GLY A 311 -14.07 3.72 -5.43
CA GLY A 311 -13.20 4.67 -6.13
C GLY A 311 -12.22 3.91 -7.00
N ASP A 312 -11.32 4.61 -7.68
CA ASP A 312 -10.21 3.95 -8.38
C ASP A 312 -8.94 4.25 -7.58
N ASP A 313 -8.56 3.33 -6.70
CA ASP A 313 -7.54 3.59 -5.68
C ASP A 313 -6.15 3.14 -6.11
N VAL A 314 -5.13 3.68 -5.44
CA VAL A 314 -3.75 3.19 -5.53
C VAL A 314 -3.35 2.61 -4.18
N LEU A 315 -3.19 1.29 -4.12
CA LEU A 315 -2.78 0.57 -2.92
C LEU A 315 -1.32 0.13 -3.05
N LYS A 316 -0.47 0.64 -2.16
CA LYS A 316 0.97 0.36 -2.13
C LYS A 316 1.29 -0.37 -0.83
N GLY A 317 1.60 -1.66 -0.88
CA GLY A 317 1.90 -2.44 0.33
C GLY A 317 3.22 -2.00 0.98
N GLY A 318 4.26 -1.87 0.16
CA GLY A 318 5.61 -1.56 0.63
C GLY A 318 6.38 -2.84 0.90
N ALA A 319 7.03 -2.94 2.06
CA ALA A 319 7.72 -4.16 2.43
C ALA A 319 6.85 -4.92 3.42
N GLY A 320 6.74 -6.23 3.27
CA GLY A 320 5.88 -6.99 4.17
C GLY A 320 5.21 -8.14 3.45
N LEU A 321 4.13 -8.62 4.04
CA LEU A 321 3.15 -9.47 3.35
C LEU A 321 1.83 -8.72 3.40
N ASP A 322 1.61 -7.91 2.37
CA ASP A 322 0.55 -6.93 2.33
C ASP A 322 -0.69 -7.52 1.68
N THR A 323 -1.85 -7.19 2.25
CA THR A 323 -3.14 -7.70 1.81
C THR A 323 -4.07 -6.56 1.41
N ALA A 324 -4.47 -6.53 0.14
CA ALA A 324 -5.59 -5.71 -0.30
C ALA A 324 -6.92 -6.40 0.03
N VAL A 325 -7.89 -5.63 0.54
CA VAL A 325 -9.16 -6.15 1.06
C VAL A 325 -10.32 -5.62 0.22
N TYR A 326 -11.12 -6.54 -0.32
CA TYR A 326 -12.24 -6.29 -1.21
C TYR A 326 -13.57 -6.73 -0.59
N SER A 327 -14.63 -5.96 -0.83
CA SER A 327 -15.92 -6.12 -0.16
C SER A 327 -16.81 -7.21 -0.77
N GLY A 328 -16.59 -7.53 -2.04
CA GLY A 328 -17.39 -8.47 -2.83
C GLY A 328 -16.83 -9.88 -2.88
N SER A 329 -17.63 -10.80 -3.42
CA SER A 329 -17.18 -12.17 -3.70
C SER A 329 -16.12 -12.18 -4.80
N GLN A 330 -15.17 -13.13 -4.74
CA GLN A 330 -14.05 -13.20 -5.71
C GLN A 330 -14.56 -13.25 -7.17
N GLY A 331 -15.70 -13.91 -7.40
CA GLY A 331 -16.32 -14.03 -8.71
C GLY A 331 -16.74 -12.71 -9.38
N PHE A 332 -16.72 -11.57 -8.66
CA PHE A 332 -17.10 -10.26 -9.20
C PHE A 332 -15.92 -9.43 -9.72
N TYR A 333 -14.69 -9.94 -9.56
CA TYR A 333 -13.47 -9.18 -9.83
C TYR A 333 -12.73 -9.63 -11.08
N THR A 334 -12.12 -8.67 -11.77
CA THR A 334 -11.18 -8.88 -12.88
C THR A 334 -9.79 -8.48 -12.40
N LEU A 335 -8.88 -9.45 -12.22
CA LEU A 335 -7.47 -9.19 -11.91
C LEU A 335 -6.66 -9.11 -13.20
N THR A 336 -6.31 -7.91 -13.64
CA THR A 336 -5.47 -7.74 -14.84
C THR A 336 -4.00 -7.73 -14.46
N LEU A 337 -3.24 -8.64 -15.06
CA LEU A 337 -1.78 -8.67 -14.97
C LEU A 337 -1.18 -8.06 -16.24
N GLY A 338 -0.17 -7.22 -16.12
CA GLY A 338 0.59 -6.77 -17.29
C GLY A 338 1.83 -5.97 -16.92
N ALA A 339 2.72 -5.78 -17.89
CA ALA A 339 3.95 -5.01 -17.68
C ALA A 339 3.72 -3.55 -17.24
N GLY A 340 2.51 -3.02 -17.46
CA GLY A 340 2.09 -1.68 -17.02
C GLY A 340 1.62 -1.61 -15.56
N GLY A 341 1.53 -2.74 -14.86
CA GLY A 341 1.05 -2.84 -13.48
C GLY A 341 0.00 -3.93 -13.29
N THR A 342 -0.38 -4.14 -12.03
CA THR A 342 -1.49 -5.03 -11.66
C THR A 342 -2.68 -4.17 -11.28
N THR A 343 -3.83 -4.45 -11.87
CA THR A 343 -5.09 -3.80 -11.49
C THR A 343 -6.15 -4.82 -11.13
N ILE A 344 -7.08 -4.42 -10.28
CA ILE A 344 -8.24 -5.24 -9.95
C ILE A 344 -9.51 -4.39 -10.03
N GLU A 345 -10.42 -4.81 -10.90
CA GLU A 345 -11.71 -4.16 -11.13
C GLU A 345 -12.80 -4.95 -10.43
N ASP A 346 -13.60 -4.28 -9.60
CA ASP A 346 -14.91 -4.73 -9.17
C ASP A 346 -15.97 -4.37 -10.21
N ARG A 347 -16.55 -5.38 -10.85
CA ARG A 347 -17.53 -5.16 -11.94
C ARG A 347 -18.91 -4.69 -11.43
N ARG A 348 -19.13 -4.63 -10.12
CA ARG A 348 -20.37 -4.14 -9.52
C ARG A 348 -20.43 -2.62 -9.60
N GLY A 349 -21.58 -2.07 -9.99
CA GLY A 349 -21.76 -0.61 -10.13
C GLY A 349 -21.69 0.18 -8.81
N ASN A 350 -21.77 -0.49 -7.66
CA ASN A 350 -21.58 0.07 -6.32
C ASN A 350 -20.47 -0.66 -5.56
N GLY A 351 -19.57 -1.30 -6.32
CA GLY A 351 -18.45 -2.06 -5.80
C GLY A 351 -17.27 -1.19 -5.41
N ASP A 352 -16.12 -1.83 -5.33
CA ASP A 352 -14.87 -1.22 -4.89
C ASP A 352 -14.17 -0.39 -5.99
N GLY A 353 -14.68 -0.41 -7.24
CA GLY A 353 -14.10 0.30 -8.38
C GLY A 353 -12.88 -0.40 -8.98
N THR A 354 -11.93 0.34 -9.58
CA THR A 354 -10.73 -0.23 -10.23
C THR A 354 -9.45 0.23 -9.56
N ASP A 355 -8.84 -0.67 -8.79
CA ASP A 355 -7.64 -0.37 -8.03
C ASP A 355 -6.37 -0.71 -8.79
N THR A 356 -5.33 0.08 -8.56
CA THR A 356 -3.95 -0.22 -8.92
C THR A 356 -3.20 -0.77 -7.72
N LEU A 357 -2.53 -1.91 -7.90
CA LEU A 357 -1.80 -2.61 -6.86
C LEU A 357 -0.29 -2.51 -7.10
N GLU A 358 0.42 -1.93 -6.15
CA GLU A 358 1.87 -1.85 -6.10
C GLU A 358 2.37 -2.60 -4.85
N GLU A 359 3.29 -3.56 -5.02
CA GLU A 359 3.89 -4.27 -3.88
C GLU A 359 2.84 -4.90 -2.93
N ILE A 360 1.82 -5.57 -3.51
CA ILE A 360 0.79 -6.31 -2.76
C ILE A 360 0.97 -7.82 -3.01
N GLU A 361 1.06 -8.60 -1.92
CA GLU A 361 1.27 -10.04 -1.99
C GLU A 361 -0.03 -10.85 -1.97
N ALA A 362 -1.10 -10.31 -1.40
CA ALA A 362 -2.35 -11.05 -1.23
C ALA A 362 -3.61 -10.21 -1.47
N LEU A 363 -4.66 -10.88 -1.92
CA LEU A 363 -6.01 -10.33 -2.03
C LEU A 363 -6.96 -11.10 -1.13
N THR A 364 -7.83 -10.38 -0.42
CA THR A 364 -8.95 -10.97 0.30
C THR A 364 -10.25 -10.42 -0.22
N PHE A 365 -11.27 -11.26 -0.26
CA PHE A 365 -12.58 -10.95 -0.80
C PHE A 365 -13.63 -11.12 0.30
N GLY A 366 -14.83 -10.57 0.12
CA GLY A 366 -15.94 -10.64 1.07
C GLY A 366 -16.42 -12.08 1.36
N ASP A 367 -15.98 -13.06 0.58
CA ASP A 367 -16.20 -14.48 0.83
C ASP A 367 -15.28 -15.02 1.94
N ALA A 368 -15.71 -14.96 3.19
CA ALA A 368 -14.94 -15.44 4.34
C ALA A 368 -14.52 -16.93 4.29
N ALA A 369 -15.03 -17.72 3.34
CA ALA A 369 -14.66 -19.12 3.11
C ALA A 369 -13.54 -19.30 2.06
N VAL A 370 -13.20 -18.26 1.30
CA VAL A 370 -12.16 -18.28 0.27
C VAL A 370 -10.85 -17.85 0.94
N ALA A 371 -9.80 -18.67 0.78
CA ALA A 371 -8.48 -18.32 1.26
C ALA A 371 -7.94 -17.09 0.51
N PRO A 372 -7.06 -16.26 1.11
CA PRO A 372 -6.45 -15.15 0.42
C PRO A 372 -5.82 -15.59 -0.92
N PHE A 373 -6.07 -14.84 -1.98
CA PHE A 373 -5.48 -15.07 -3.29
C PHE A 373 -4.04 -14.56 -3.28
N ASP A 374 -3.10 -15.49 -3.37
CA ASP A 374 -1.67 -15.25 -3.24
C ASP A 374 -1.07 -14.76 -4.57
N LEU A 375 -0.84 -13.46 -4.69
CA LEU A 375 -0.29 -12.81 -5.88
C LEU A 375 1.16 -13.18 -6.15
N THR A 376 1.91 -13.61 -5.13
CA THR A 376 3.33 -13.97 -5.28
C THR A 376 3.54 -15.15 -6.23
N LYS A 377 2.51 -15.97 -6.43
CA LYS A 377 2.49 -17.09 -7.38
C LYS A 377 2.44 -16.67 -8.84
N PHE A 378 2.22 -15.39 -9.14
CA PHE A 378 1.97 -14.89 -10.50
C PHE A 378 2.96 -13.80 -10.95
N ALA A 379 3.93 -13.42 -10.11
CA ALA A 379 4.85 -12.29 -10.34
C ALA A 379 5.83 -12.45 -11.53
N GLY A 380 5.89 -13.62 -12.18
CA GLY A 380 6.84 -13.89 -13.27
C GLY A 380 6.24 -13.93 -14.67
N THR A 381 4.94 -14.22 -14.78
CA THR A 381 4.27 -14.52 -16.07
C THR A 381 4.33 -13.35 -17.07
N GLN A 382 4.32 -12.11 -16.59
CA GLN A 382 4.37 -10.89 -17.39
C GLN A 382 5.73 -10.68 -18.09
N GLY A 383 6.79 -11.36 -17.63
CA GLY A 383 8.14 -11.26 -18.18
C GLY A 383 8.43 -12.25 -19.31
N LEU A 384 7.48 -13.14 -19.65
CA LEU A 384 7.62 -14.09 -20.73
C LEU A 384 7.48 -13.41 -22.09
N SER A 385 8.18 -13.94 -23.11
CA SER A 385 7.87 -13.61 -24.50
C SER A 385 6.62 -14.34 -24.97
N GLU A 386 6.02 -13.85 -26.05
CA GLU A 386 4.89 -14.49 -26.73
C GLU A 386 5.16 -15.98 -27.01
N THR A 387 6.28 -16.32 -27.65
CA THR A 387 6.65 -17.71 -27.95
C THR A 387 6.85 -18.59 -26.71
N GLN A 388 7.33 -18.01 -25.61
CA GLN A 388 7.44 -18.72 -24.34
C GLN A 388 6.06 -19.02 -23.76
N MET A 389 5.15 -18.05 -23.79
CA MET A 389 3.77 -18.23 -23.36
C MET A 389 3.04 -19.26 -24.23
N GLU A 390 3.15 -19.17 -25.55
CA GLU A 390 2.61 -20.15 -26.50
C GLU A 390 3.07 -21.57 -26.17
N SER A 391 4.34 -21.75 -25.81
CA SER A 391 4.88 -23.07 -25.45
C SER A 391 4.22 -23.66 -24.20
N VAL A 392 3.81 -22.82 -23.24
CA VAL A 392 3.03 -23.26 -22.07
C VAL A 392 1.59 -23.57 -22.46
N ILE A 393 0.96 -22.73 -23.29
CA ILE A 393 -0.40 -22.96 -23.82
C ILE A 393 -0.47 -24.31 -24.58
N GLU A 394 0.52 -24.60 -25.40
CA GLU A 394 0.60 -25.85 -26.17
C GLU A 394 0.69 -27.09 -25.26
N LEU A 395 1.31 -27.00 -24.07
CA LEU A 395 1.28 -28.08 -23.09
C LEU A 395 -0.15 -28.35 -22.61
N TYR A 396 -0.95 -27.33 -22.33
CA TYR A 396 -2.36 -27.53 -21.95
C TYR A 396 -3.15 -28.20 -23.09
N VAL A 397 -2.98 -27.71 -24.32
CA VAL A 397 -3.60 -28.29 -25.51
C VAL A 397 -3.22 -29.77 -25.66
N ALA A 398 -1.93 -30.09 -25.52
CA ALA A 398 -1.42 -31.44 -25.75
C ALA A 398 -1.71 -32.42 -24.61
N TYR A 399 -1.75 -31.99 -23.35
CA TYR A 399 -1.93 -32.89 -22.20
C TYR A 399 -3.36 -32.97 -21.70
N PHE A 400 -4.15 -31.90 -21.83
CA PHE A 400 -5.52 -31.85 -21.35
C PHE A 400 -6.56 -31.82 -22.48
N ASN A 401 -6.18 -31.48 -23.71
CA ASN A 401 -7.09 -31.28 -24.85
C ASN A 401 -8.15 -30.20 -24.58
N ARG A 402 -7.74 -29.11 -23.94
CA ARG A 402 -8.56 -27.91 -23.70
C ARG A 402 -7.70 -26.65 -23.77
N ALA A 403 -8.35 -25.49 -23.82
CA ALA A 403 -7.66 -24.24 -23.53
C ALA A 403 -7.12 -24.24 -22.08
N PRO A 404 -6.01 -23.53 -21.80
CA PRO A 404 -5.63 -23.25 -20.42
C PRO A 404 -6.74 -22.51 -19.68
N ASP A 405 -6.82 -22.71 -18.36
CA ASP A 405 -7.51 -21.77 -17.47
C ASP A 405 -6.53 -20.65 -17.12
N ALA A 406 -7.00 -19.41 -16.98
CA ALA A 406 -6.14 -18.24 -16.82
C ALA A 406 -5.32 -18.28 -15.52
N VAL A 407 -5.92 -18.70 -14.39
CA VAL A 407 -5.20 -18.85 -13.12
C VAL A 407 -4.07 -19.88 -13.25
N GLY A 408 -4.35 -21.06 -13.79
CA GLY A 408 -3.36 -22.10 -14.03
C GLY A 408 -2.28 -21.67 -15.02
N LEU A 409 -2.65 -21.01 -16.12
CA LEU A 409 -1.69 -20.52 -17.12
C LEU A 409 -0.70 -19.54 -16.49
N ASN A 410 -1.19 -18.57 -15.71
CA ASN A 410 -0.33 -17.60 -15.05
C ASN A 410 0.57 -18.24 -13.96
N PHE A 411 0.07 -19.26 -13.26
CA PHE A 411 0.88 -20.04 -12.30
C PHE A 411 2.03 -20.77 -13.00
N TRP A 412 1.73 -21.53 -14.05
CA TRP A 412 2.74 -22.30 -14.78
C TRP A 412 3.65 -21.42 -15.64
N GLY A 413 3.14 -20.32 -16.18
CA GLY A 413 3.94 -19.27 -16.82
C GLY A 413 4.95 -18.68 -15.84
N THR A 414 4.54 -18.39 -14.60
CA THR A 414 5.46 -17.93 -13.55
C THR A 414 6.47 -19.01 -13.17
N ALA A 415 6.06 -20.28 -13.04
CA ALA A 415 6.99 -21.38 -12.78
C ALA A 415 8.02 -21.54 -13.90
N PHE A 416 7.60 -21.37 -15.16
CA PHE A 416 8.47 -21.40 -16.34
C PHE A 416 9.44 -20.22 -16.37
N ALA A 417 8.96 -18.99 -16.10
CA ALA A 417 9.80 -17.79 -15.97
C ALA A 417 10.87 -17.96 -14.87
N ASN A 418 10.54 -18.69 -13.81
CA ASN A 418 11.43 -19.01 -12.68
C ASN A 418 12.31 -20.26 -12.92
N GLY A 419 12.34 -20.80 -14.14
CA GLY A 419 13.29 -21.83 -14.56
C GLY A 419 12.78 -23.28 -14.54
N THR A 420 11.49 -23.50 -14.29
CA THR A 420 10.87 -24.83 -14.52
C THR A 420 10.86 -25.11 -16.02
N THR A 421 11.36 -26.27 -16.45
CA THR A 421 11.42 -26.59 -17.88
C THR A 421 10.12 -27.21 -18.39
N LEU A 422 9.89 -27.18 -19.71
CA LEU A 422 8.72 -27.83 -20.32
C LEU A 422 8.72 -29.34 -20.07
N GLU A 423 9.89 -29.98 -19.99
CA GLU A 423 10.02 -31.41 -19.66
C GLU A 423 9.56 -31.70 -18.23
N GLN A 424 9.89 -30.81 -17.28
CA GLN A 424 9.45 -30.95 -15.89
C GLN A 424 7.94 -30.73 -15.76
N MET A 425 7.40 -29.73 -16.47
CA MET A 425 5.95 -29.50 -16.54
C MET A 425 5.22 -30.69 -17.15
N ALA A 426 5.73 -31.23 -18.26
CA ALA A 426 5.23 -32.45 -18.91
C ALA A 426 5.13 -33.63 -17.93
N THR A 427 6.16 -33.87 -17.13
CA THR A 427 6.15 -34.91 -16.10
C THR A 427 5.11 -34.64 -15.00
N LEU A 428 4.81 -33.38 -14.68
CA LEU A 428 3.77 -33.05 -13.70
C LEU A 428 2.36 -33.12 -14.28
N PHE A 429 2.21 -32.84 -15.58
CA PHE A 429 0.91 -32.83 -16.28
C PHE A 429 0.42 -34.25 -16.55
N ILE A 430 1.30 -35.20 -16.88
CA ILE A 430 0.90 -36.58 -17.23
C ILE A 430 0.11 -37.29 -16.12
N ASP A 431 0.36 -36.93 -14.86
CA ASP A 431 -0.21 -37.57 -13.69
C ASP A 431 -1.49 -36.90 -13.18
N GLN A 432 -1.92 -35.79 -13.79
CA GLN A 432 -3.17 -35.13 -13.43
C GLN A 432 -4.38 -36.00 -13.81
N ASP A 433 -5.44 -35.93 -13.00
CA ASP A 433 -6.68 -36.68 -13.24
C ASP A 433 -7.29 -36.35 -14.61
N GLU A 434 -7.16 -35.09 -15.05
CA GLU A 434 -7.61 -34.63 -16.35
C GLU A 434 -6.86 -35.30 -17.51
N THR A 435 -5.52 -35.38 -17.45
CA THR A 435 -4.74 -36.08 -18.49
C THR A 435 -5.07 -37.56 -18.53
N ARG A 436 -5.32 -38.19 -17.39
CA ARG A 436 -5.76 -39.61 -17.33
C ARG A 436 -7.17 -39.80 -17.87
N ALA A 437 -8.04 -38.80 -17.77
CA ALA A 437 -9.36 -38.82 -18.38
C ALA A 437 -9.27 -38.66 -19.91
N THR A 438 -8.40 -37.76 -20.39
CA THR A 438 -8.16 -37.52 -21.82
C THR A 438 -7.45 -38.70 -22.49
N TYR A 439 -6.43 -39.25 -21.83
CA TYR A 439 -5.65 -40.39 -22.29
C TYR A 439 -5.74 -41.52 -21.26
N GLY A 440 -6.78 -42.35 -21.39
CA GLY A 440 -7.07 -43.44 -20.45
C GLY A 440 -5.80 -44.16 -19.95
N PRO A 441 -5.65 -44.36 -18.62
CA PRO A 441 -4.40 -44.85 -18.05
C PRO A 441 -4.04 -46.27 -18.56
N ASP A 442 -5.05 -47.05 -18.93
CA ASP A 442 -4.92 -48.42 -19.41
C ASP A 442 -4.80 -48.55 -20.94
N LEU A 443 -4.75 -47.43 -21.68
CA LEU A 443 -4.57 -47.48 -23.13
C LEU A 443 -3.27 -48.23 -23.48
N SER A 444 -3.30 -49.01 -24.56
CA SER A 444 -2.05 -49.55 -25.12
C SER A 444 -1.17 -48.40 -25.64
N ASN A 445 0.14 -48.60 -25.79
CA ASN A 445 0.99 -47.55 -26.35
C ASN A 445 0.57 -47.17 -27.78
N ALA A 446 0.05 -48.12 -28.58
CA ALA A 446 -0.45 -47.83 -29.93
C ALA A 446 -1.73 -46.96 -29.91
N ASP A 447 -2.67 -47.26 -29.02
CA ASP A 447 -3.90 -46.47 -28.87
C ASP A 447 -3.58 -45.08 -28.29
N PHE A 448 -2.61 -45.01 -27.36
CA PHE A 448 -2.12 -43.76 -26.79
C PHE A 448 -1.46 -42.86 -27.84
N VAL A 449 -0.57 -43.40 -28.68
CA VAL A 449 0.03 -42.66 -29.80
C VAL A 449 -1.07 -42.14 -30.73
N THR A 450 -2.06 -42.98 -31.07
CA THR A 450 -3.17 -42.58 -31.94
C THR A 450 -4.00 -41.43 -31.33
N ALA A 451 -4.30 -41.50 -30.04
CA ALA A 451 -5.03 -40.45 -29.33
C ALA A 451 -4.26 -39.12 -29.30
N VAL A 452 -2.95 -39.15 -29.04
CA VAL A 452 -2.10 -37.96 -29.01
C VAL A 452 -2.00 -37.31 -30.39
N TYR A 453 -1.80 -38.11 -31.46
CA TYR A 453 -1.82 -37.58 -32.83
C TYR A 453 -3.16 -36.94 -33.19
N SER A 454 -4.27 -37.57 -32.79
CA SER A 454 -5.61 -37.03 -33.04
C SER A 454 -5.83 -35.71 -32.30
N ASN A 455 -5.36 -35.58 -31.05
CA ASN A 455 -5.48 -34.35 -30.28
C ASN A 455 -4.59 -33.24 -30.86
N VAL A 456 -3.28 -33.51 -30.94
CA VAL A 456 -2.26 -32.48 -31.22
C VAL A 456 -2.28 -32.06 -32.70
N LEU A 457 -2.52 -32.99 -33.62
CA LEU A 457 -2.39 -32.77 -35.07
C LEU A 457 -3.72 -32.88 -35.84
N GLY A 458 -4.82 -33.25 -35.18
CA GLY A 458 -6.12 -33.40 -35.83
C GLY A 458 -6.21 -34.52 -36.87
N ARG A 459 -5.24 -35.46 -36.86
CA ARG A 459 -5.13 -36.52 -37.87
C ARG A 459 -4.54 -37.80 -37.30
N ALA A 460 -4.65 -38.88 -38.08
CA ALA A 460 -3.86 -40.08 -37.82
C ALA A 460 -2.37 -39.82 -38.12
N GLY A 461 -1.49 -40.39 -37.29
CA GLY A 461 -0.06 -40.42 -37.57
C GLY A 461 0.26 -41.23 -38.82
N ASP A 462 1.30 -40.81 -39.54
CA ASP A 462 1.82 -41.64 -40.62
C ASP A 462 2.53 -42.87 -40.03
N GLN A 463 2.56 -43.96 -40.79
CA GLN A 463 3.07 -45.24 -40.27
C GLN A 463 4.52 -45.12 -39.76
N ALA A 464 5.37 -44.34 -40.42
CA ALA A 464 6.77 -44.20 -40.03
C ALA A 464 6.91 -43.45 -38.70
N GLY A 465 6.18 -42.34 -38.52
CA GLY A 465 6.13 -41.61 -37.26
C GLY A 465 5.55 -42.43 -36.12
N VAL A 466 4.46 -43.17 -36.37
CA VAL A 466 3.84 -44.06 -35.38
C VAL A 466 4.80 -45.18 -34.97
N ASP A 467 5.45 -45.86 -35.92
CA ASP A 467 6.41 -46.93 -35.65
C ASP A 467 7.62 -46.41 -34.85
N PHE A 468 8.11 -45.21 -35.17
CA PHE A 468 9.19 -44.55 -34.46
C PHE A 468 8.86 -44.34 -32.99
N TRP A 469 7.74 -43.66 -32.70
CA TRP A 469 7.34 -43.35 -31.33
C TRP A 469 6.94 -44.59 -30.53
N LEU A 470 6.21 -45.52 -31.16
CA LEU A 470 5.84 -46.77 -30.53
C LEU A 470 7.09 -47.59 -30.14
N GLY A 471 8.11 -47.64 -31.00
CA GLY A 471 9.37 -48.28 -30.68
C GLY A 471 10.05 -47.68 -29.44
N HIS A 472 10.05 -46.37 -29.31
CA HIS A 472 10.64 -45.67 -28.15
C HIS A 472 9.86 -45.89 -26.85
N LEU A 473 8.53 -45.91 -26.91
CA LEU A 473 7.64 -46.20 -25.78
C LEU A 473 7.75 -47.65 -25.31
N GLU A 474 7.72 -48.63 -26.23
CA GLU A 474 7.86 -50.05 -25.89
C GLU A 474 9.24 -50.40 -25.33
N ALA A 475 10.29 -49.72 -25.81
CA ALA A 475 11.65 -49.87 -25.28
C ALA A 475 11.84 -49.16 -23.93
N GLY A 476 10.88 -48.35 -23.46
CA GLY A 476 10.99 -47.56 -22.23
C GLY A 476 12.05 -46.45 -22.31
N THR A 477 12.47 -46.08 -23.51
CA THR A 477 13.49 -45.03 -23.72
C THR A 477 12.91 -43.62 -23.66
N VAL A 478 11.59 -43.49 -23.87
CA VAL A 478 10.81 -42.25 -23.75
C VAL A 478 9.56 -42.60 -22.94
N GLY A 479 9.26 -41.81 -21.91
CA GLY A 479 8.02 -41.94 -21.13
C GLY A 479 6.82 -41.35 -21.85
N ARG A 480 5.60 -41.68 -21.42
CA ARG A 480 4.37 -41.13 -22.00
C ARG A 480 4.27 -39.61 -21.88
N ASP A 481 4.82 -39.05 -20.80
CA ASP A 481 5.04 -37.62 -20.64
C ASP A 481 5.90 -37.09 -21.78
N GLN A 482 7.15 -37.53 -21.89
CA GLN A 482 8.08 -36.98 -22.87
C GLN A 482 7.68 -37.26 -24.33
N PHE A 483 6.88 -38.30 -24.59
CA PHE A 483 6.32 -38.56 -25.91
C PHE A 483 5.38 -37.44 -26.38
N ILE A 484 4.43 -36.99 -25.55
CA ILE A 484 3.48 -35.93 -25.92
C ILE A 484 4.27 -34.65 -26.25
N LEU A 485 5.23 -34.29 -25.40
CA LEU A 485 6.11 -33.15 -25.65
C LEU A 485 6.92 -33.33 -26.95
N GLY A 486 7.39 -34.54 -27.24
CA GLY A 486 8.10 -34.87 -28.47
C GLY A 486 7.26 -34.71 -29.74
N VAL A 487 5.96 -35.06 -29.69
CA VAL A 487 5.03 -34.83 -30.82
C VAL A 487 4.85 -33.34 -31.07
N LEU A 488 4.66 -32.54 -30.01
CA LEU A 488 4.53 -31.09 -30.08
C LEU A 488 5.80 -30.44 -30.67
N GLN A 489 6.98 -30.81 -30.17
CA GLN A 489 8.26 -30.33 -30.70
C GLN A 489 8.47 -30.75 -32.16
N GLY A 490 8.04 -31.97 -32.52
CA GLY A 490 8.10 -32.48 -33.88
C GLY A 490 7.21 -31.69 -34.85
N ALA A 491 6.01 -31.30 -34.42
CA ALA A 491 5.11 -30.46 -35.23
C ALA A 491 5.71 -29.08 -35.49
N LYS A 492 6.36 -28.48 -34.48
CA LYS A 492 6.99 -27.15 -34.58
C LYS A 492 8.36 -27.14 -35.26
N ALA A 493 8.92 -28.30 -35.58
CA ALA A 493 10.23 -28.37 -36.22
C ALA A 493 10.22 -27.62 -37.56
N PRO A 494 11.30 -26.88 -37.91
CA PRO A 494 11.39 -26.24 -39.21
C PRO A 494 11.19 -27.23 -40.35
N ILE A 495 10.39 -26.85 -41.35
CA ILE A 495 10.19 -27.66 -42.55
C ILE A 495 11.48 -27.64 -43.37
N ASP A 496 12.25 -28.73 -43.31
CA ASP A 496 13.50 -28.90 -44.05
C ASP A 496 13.52 -30.24 -44.79
N GLY A 497 13.53 -30.17 -46.13
CA GLY A 497 13.49 -31.35 -47.01
C GLY A 497 12.14 -32.06 -47.07
N GLY A 498 12.14 -33.29 -47.60
CA GLY A 498 10.93 -34.11 -47.78
C GLY A 498 10.26 -33.98 -49.15
N THR A 499 9.23 -34.81 -49.38
CA THR A 499 8.37 -34.71 -50.57
C THR A 499 7.39 -33.55 -50.44
N SER A 500 6.79 -33.11 -51.55
CA SER A 500 5.78 -32.05 -51.53
C SER A 500 4.59 -32.38 -50.64
N GLU A 501 4.20 -33.65 -50.54
CA GLU A 501 3.15 -34.12 -49.64
C GLU A 501 3.57 -34.06 -48.17
N GLN A 502 4.83 -34.38 -47.85
CA GLN A 502 5.34 -34.29 -46.47
C GLN A 502 5.44 -32.83 -46.00
N ILE A 503 5.91 -31.94 -46.88
CA ILE A 503 5.96 -30.49 -46.62
C ILE A 503 4.56 -29.93 -46.40
N ALA A 504 3.60 -30.31 -47.24
CA ALA A 504 2.20 -29.88 -47.09
C ALA A 504 1.58 -30.40 -45.79
N GLN A 505 1.86 -31.65 -45.41
CA GLN A 505 1.39 -32.23 -44.16
C GLN A 505 1.99 -31.53 -42.94
N GLN A 506 3.30 -31.28 -42.92
CA GLN A 506 3.94 -30.53 -41.83
C GLN A 506 3.39 -29.11 -41.70
N GLY A 507 3.14 -28.43 -42.83
CA GLY A 507 2.48 -27.12 -42.81
C GLY A 507 1.06 -27.18 -42.23
N ALA A 508 0.28 -28.22 -42.56
CA ALA A 508 -1.05 -28.43 -41.99
C ALA A 508 -1.00 -28.74 -40.49
N ASP A 509 -0.02 -29.54 -40.06
CA ASP A 509 0.20 -29.88 -38.64
C ASP A 509 0.56 -28.62 -37.83
N GLN A 510 1.47 -27.79 -38.35
CA GLN A 510 1.84 -26.51 -37.75
C GLN A 510 0.66 -25.56 -37.65
N GLN A 511 -0.12 -25.44 -38.72
CA GLN A 511 -1.30 -24.59 -38.73
C GLN A 511 -2.36 -25.06 -37.73
N TYR A 512 -2.64 -26.37 -37.70
CA TYR A 512 -3.62 -26.93 -36.77
C TYR A 512 -3.24 -26.68 -35.31
N LEU A 513 -1.98 -26.93 -34.95
CA LEU A 513 -1.48 -26.65 -33.60
C LEU A 513 -1.51 -25.16 -33.28
N SER A 514 -1.01 -24.31 -34.19
CA SER A 514 -1.02 -22.85 -34.01
C SER A 514 -2.43 -22.32 -33.74
N THR A 515 -3.44 -22.77 -34.49
CA THR A 515 -4.81 -22.33 -34.28
C THR A 515 -5.38 -22.81 -32.94
N LYS A 516 -5.03 -24.01 -32.46
CA LYS A 516 -5.39 -24.44 -31.08
C LYS A 516 -4.70 -23.57 -30.03
N THR A 517 -3.45 -23.19 -30.26
CA THR A 517 -2.73 -22.25 -29.40
C THR A 517 -3.41 -20.89 -29.37
N ASP A 518 -3.82 -20.35 -30.52
CA ASP A 518 -4.56 -19.07 -30.62
C ASP A 518 -5.90 -19.12 -29.87
N ILE A 519 -6.65 -20.22 -30.00
CA ILE A 519 -7.89 -20.44 -29.24
C ILE A 519 -7.59 -20.46 -27.73
N GLY A 520 -6.51 -21.14 -27.33
CA GLY A 520 -6.06 -21.19 -25.94
C GLY A 520 -5.68 -19.82 -25.40
N ALA A 521 -4.92 -19.05 -26.16
CA ALA A 521 -4.52 -17.68 -25.83
C ALA A 521 -5.75 -16.76 -25.72
N TYR A 522 -6.67 -16.82 -26.67
CA TYR A 522 -7.89 -16.02 -26.64
C TYR A 522 -8.74 -16.32 -25.39
N TYR A 523 -8.93 -17.59 -25.05
CA TYR A 523 -9.71 -17.99 -23.87
C TYR A 523 -9.06 -17.52 -22.55
N SER A 524 -7.75 -17.72 -22.41
CA SER A 524 -7.05 -17.60 -21.12
C SER A 524 -6.29 -16.29 -20.93
N VAL A 525 -5.57 -15.83 -21.96
CA VAL A 525 -4.78 -14.59 -21.92
C VAL A 525 -5.68 -13.38 -22.17
N THR A 526 -6.39 -13.38 -23.30
CA THR A 526 -7.21 -12.23 -23.72
C THR A 526 -8.46 -12.07 -22.87
N LYS A 527 -9.22 -13.16 -22.67
CA LYS A 527 -10.47 -13.14 -21.89
C LYS A 527 -10.28 -13.42 -20.40
N GLY A 528 -9.13 -13.93 -19.98
CA GLY A 528 -8.85 -14.17 -18.56
C GLY A 528 -9.71 -15.26 -17.91
N MET A 529 -10.34 -16.15 -18.69
CA MET A 529 -11.29 -17.12 -18.12
C MET A 529 -10.60 -18.33 -17.50
N SER A 530 -11.16 -18.86 -16.41
CA SER A 530 -10.59 -20.00 -15.67
C SER A 530 -11.50 -21.21 -15.51
N ASP A 531 -12.66 -21.23 -16.16
CA ASP A 531 -13.60 -22.36 -16.09
C ASP A 531 -13.16 -23.51 -17.01
N THR A 532 -12.73 -24.64 -16.43
CA THR A 532 -12.15 -25.74 -17.21
C THR A 532 -13.17 -26.47 -18.09
N ASP A 533 -14.46 -26.43 -17.73
CA ASP A 533 -15.53 -27.04 -18.52
C ASP A 533 -15.78 -26.23 -19.80
N ASN A 534 -15.87 -24.91 -19.69
CA ASN A 534 -15.96 -23.98 -20.83
C ASN A 534 -14.69 -24.04 -21.70
N ALA A 535 -13.51 -24.13 -21.09
CA ALA A 535 -12.24 -24.28 -21.81
C ALA A 535 -12.20 -25.56 -22.66
N SER A 536 -12.72 -26.67 -22.13
CA SER A 536 -12.83 -27.95 -22.84
C SER A 536 -13.89 -27.91 -23.93
N ALA A 537 -15.06 -27.33 -23.63
CA ALA A 537 -16.16 -27.18 -24.58
C ALA A 537 -15.75 -26.33 -25.78
N ALA A 538 -15.05 -25.21 -25.56
CA ALA A 538 -14.53 -24.36 -26.62
C ALA A 538 -13.54 -25.13 -27.51
N MET A 539 -12.55 -25.82 -26.92
CA MET A 539 -11.53 -26.55 -27.69
C MET A 539 -12.15 -27.70 -28.51
N ALA A 540 -13.21 -28.33 -28.01
CA ALA A 540 -13.90 -29.42 -28.70
C ALA A 540 -14.67 -29.00 -29.95
N LEU A 541 -15.00 -27.70 -30.10
CA LEU A 541 -15.65 -27.19 -31.31
C LEU A 541 -14.70 -27.14 -32.51
N PHE A 542 -13.39 -27.02 -32.26
CA PHE A 542 -12.40 -26.88 -33.32
C PHE A 542 -12.11 -28.21 -34.04
N ASP A 543 -12.39 -28.23 -35.35
CA ASP A 543 -12.22 -29.41 -36.22
C ASP A 543 -11.11 -29.23 -37.28
N GLY A 544 -10.34 -28.14 -37.21
CA GLY A 544 -9.31 -27.80 -38.19
C GLY A 544 -9.78 -26.90 -39.34
N THR A 545 -11.06 -26.53 -39.38
CA THR A 545 -11.61 -25.63 -40.41
C THR A 545 -11.74 -24.19 -39.92
N GLN A 546 -11.71 -23.22 -40.84
CA GLN A 546 -11.96 -21.82 -40.49
C GLN A 546 -13.36 -21.58 -39.90
N GLY A 547 -14.36 -22.40 -40.30
CA GLY A 547 -15.72 -22.30 -39.78
C GLY A 547 -15.79 -22.63 -38.29
N SER A 548 -15.08 -23.69 -37.87
CA SER A 548 -15.03 -24.05 -36.45
C SER A 548 -14.22 -23.07 -35.60
N VAL A 549 -13.24 -22.35 -36.17
CA VAL A 549 -12.58 -21.23 -35.47
C VAL A 549 -13.58 -20.14 -35.13
N THR A 550 -14.41 -19.71 -36.10
CA THR A 550 -15.45 -18.69 -35.85
C THR A 550 -16.50 -19.17 -34.86
N GLU A 551 -16.92 -20.45 -34.93
CA GLU A 551 -17.84 -21.05 -33.96
C GLU A 551 -17.24 -21.07 -32.55
N THR A 552 -15.96 -21.44 -32.44
CA THR A 552 -15.22 -21.46 -31.17
C THR A 552 -15.10 -20.07 -30.57
N GLN A 553 -14.71 -19.05 -31.34
CA GLN A 553 -14.66 -17.66 -30.89
C GLN A 553 -16.01 -17.19 -30.36
N THR A 554 -17.09 -17.45 -31.11
CA THR A 554 -18.45 -17.09 -30.71
C THR A 554 -18.84 -17.75 -29.38
N ALA A 555 -18.47 -19.01 -29.18
CA ALA A 555 -18.72 -19.71 -27.92
C ALA A 555 -17.92 -19.09 -26.76
N ILE A 556 -16.62 -18.81 -26.97
CA ILE A 556 -15.75 -18.15 -25.98
C ILE A 556 -16.29 -16.78 -25.58
N ASP A 557 -16.76 -15.98 -26.55
CA ASP A 557 -17.36 -14.67 -26.28
C ASP A 557 -18.63 -14.79 -25.42
N GLY A 558 -19.48 -15.78 -25.69
CA GLY A 558 -20.67 -16.05 -24.88
C GLY A 558 -20.33 -16.52 -23.45
N TYR A 559 -19.29 -17.34 -23.29
CA TYR A 559 -18.79 -17.74 -21.97
C TYR A 559 -18.24 -16.53 -21.21
N PHE A 560 -17.49 -15.66 -21.90
CA PHE A 560 -16.93 -14.46 -21.32
C PHE A 560 -18.01 -13.46 -20.91
N GLU A 561 -19.06 -13.27 -21.72
CA GLU A 561 -20.20 -12.41 -21.37
C GLU A 561 -20.82 -12.87 -20.04
N ALA A 562 -21.11 -14.17 -19.90
CA ALA A 562 -21.64 -14.74 -18.67
C ALA A 562 -20.67 -14.62 -17.49
N ALA A 563 -19.38 -14.81 -17.71
CA ALA A 563 -18.35 -14.68 -16.67
C ALA A 563 -18.11 -13.21 -16.24
N SER A 564 -18.42 -12.24 -17.10
CA SER A 564 -18.24 -10.80 -16.84
C SER A 564 -19.42 -10.17 -16.11
N GLU A 565 -20.51 -10.91 -15.88
CA GLU A 565 -21.67 -10.41 -15.15
C GLU A 565 -21.29 -9.92 -13.74
N ALA A 566 -21.77 -8.73 -13.38
CA ALA A 566 -21.35 -8.02 -12.18
C ALA A 566 -21.64 -8.76 -10.86
N ASP A 567 -22.79 -9.43 -10.77
CA ASP A 567 -23.30 -10.02 -9.52
C ASP A 567 -23.41 -11.56 -9.55
N SER A 568 -22.99 -12.19 -10.64
CA SER A 568 -23.04 -13.64 -10.81
C SER A 568 -21.91 -14.21 -11.68
N GLY A 569 -20.96 -13.37 -12.06
CA GLY A 569 -19.85 -13.74 -12.91
C GLY A 569 -18.83 -14.65 -12.23
N MET A 570 -17.70 -14.80 -12.91
CA MET A 570 -16.57 -15.60 -12.45
C MET A 570 -15.36 -14.69 -12.27
N PHE A 571 -14.37 -15.18 -11.53
CA PHE A 571 -13.09 -14.48 -11.42
C PHE A 571 -12.38 -14.50 -12.77
N LEU A 572 -12.01 -13.32 -13.26
CA LEU A 572 -11.31 -13.15 -14.53
C LEU A 572 -9.88 -12.70 -14.24
N MET A 573 -8.92 -13.22 -15.02
CA MET A 573 -7.50 -12.95 -14.83
C MET A 573 -6.75 -12.75 -16.16
N PRO A 574 -7.10 -11.73 -16.96
CA PRO A 574 -6.45 -11.50 -18.24
C PRO A 574 -4.99 -11.08 -18.04
N LEU A 575 -4.17 -11.37 -19.06
CA LEU A 575 -2.75 -11.03 -19.10
C LEU A 575 -2.47 -10.12 -20.31
N VAL A 576 -2.10 -8.88 -20.04
CA VAL A 576 -1.92 -7.83 -21.05
C VAL A 576 -0.44 -7.62 -21.37
N GLY A 577 -0.13 -7.53 -22.67
CA GLY A 577 1.20 -7.17 -23.18
C GLY A 577 2.19 -8.34 -23.32
N VAL A 578 1.72 -9.59 -23.19
CA VAL A 578 2.55 -10.80 -23.40
C VAL A 578 2.21 -11.51 -24.71
N VAL A 579 0.92 -11.71 -24.99
CA VAL A 579 0.40 -12.22 -26.25
C VAL A 579 -0.68 -11.26 -26.72
N ASP A 580 -0.63 -10.83 -27.97
CA ASP A 580 -1.67 -9.99 -28.57
C ASP A 580 -2.95 -10.81 -28.77
N ASP A 581 -4.11 -10.15 -28.91
CA ASP A 581 -5.34 -10.85 -29.28
C ASP A 581 -5.16 -11.49 -30.67
N PRO A 582 -5.11 -12.83 -30.78
CA PRO A 582 -4.83 -13.52 -32.03
C PRO A 582 -5.95 -13.36 -33.06
N PHE A 583 -7.12 -12.87 -32.63
CA PHE A 583 -8.29 -12.68 -33.46
C PHE A 583 -8.69 -11.21 -33.62
N ALA A 584 -7.86 -10.28 -33.12
CA ALA A 584 -8.07 -8.86 -33.37
C ALA A 584 -8.10 -8.59 -34.88
N VAL A 585 -9.21 -8.02 -35.35
CA VAL A 585 -9.31 -7.53 -36.72
C VAL A 585 -8.42 -6.29 -36.80
N MET A 586 -7.32 -6.36 -37.55
CA MET A 586 -6.48 -5.18 -37.82
C MET A 586 -7.37 -4.06 -38.40
N ALA A 587 -7.55 -3.00 -37.62
CA ALA A 587 -8.43 -1.87 -37.94
C ALA A 587 -7.90 -0.99 -39.08
#